data_AF-A0A1F9AYA8-F1
#
_entry.id   AF-A0A1F9AYA8-F1
#
_cell.length_a   1.000
_cell.length_b   1.000
_cell.length_c   1.000
_cell.angle_alpha   90.00
_cell.angle_beta   90.00
_cell.angle_gamma   90.00
#
_symmetry.space_group_name_H-M   'P 1'
#
loop_
_entity.id
_entity.type
_entity.pdbx_description
1 polymer ?
#
loop_
_entity_poly.entity_id
_entity_poly.type
_entity_poly.pdbx_seq_one_letter_code
_entity_poly.pdbx_strand_id
1 'polypeptide(L)'
;MRYQRRFLGLAILLLCVASFSYGEDYDLQYFLSKSSSKTRELSKNERAELFDRIDGVIGRAQRIRMKLVEGIQTGETDIRYQDGKFWISKLENDQESIETAIRQIKLLKEKPTHLVAAINLFKSLKDLSSNFNAYNNMPSFSAFVGDLAPEIELWADPVFYKLFLMPLARLKDLEKEPPRKEKKPISKGKKP
;
A
#
# COMPACT_ATOMS: atom_id res chain seq x y z
N MET A 1 13.54 -17.47 52.52
CA MET A 1 12.37 -16.64 52.18
C MET A 1 12.67 -15.29 51.49
N ARG A 2 13.77 -14.58 51.79
CA ARG A 2 14.10 -13.28 51.14
C ARG A 2 14.46 -13.39 49.64
N TYR A 3 15.08 -14.49 49.21
CA TYR A 3 15.49 -14.70 47.81
C TYR A 3 14.32 -15.01 46.87
N GLN A 4 13.35 -15.81 47.32
CA GLN A 4 12.14 -16.14 46.53
C GLN A 4 11.28 -14.91 46.21
N ARG A 5 11.14 -13.97 47.15
CA ARG A 5 10.38 -12.72 46.92
C ARG A 5 11.04 -11.80 45.89
N ARG A 6 12.39 -11.77 45.84
CA ARG A 6 13.14 -11.00 44.83
C ARG A 6 13.02 -11.62 43.44
N PHE A 7 13.05 -12.95 43.36
CA PHE A 7 12.86 -13.68 42.09
C PHE A 7 11.45 -13.48 41.53
N LEU A 8 10.42 -13.52 42.40
CA LEU A 8 9.05 -13.27 41.97
C LEU A 8 8.85 -11.84 41.45
N GLY A 9 9.43 -10.86 42.15
CA GLY A 9 9.40 -9.45 41.72
C GLY A 9 10.08 -9.25 40.37
N LEU A 10 11.25 -9.87 40.16
CA LEU A 10 11.99 -9.79 38.89
C LEU A 10 11.25 -10.49 37.74
N ALA A 11 10.62 -11.64 38.01
CA ALA A 11 9.81 -12.37 37.03
C ALA A 11 8.55 -11.59 36.62
N ILE A 12 7.88 -10.93 37.58
CA ILE A 12 6.74 -10.05 37.30
C ILE A 12 7.20 -8.84 36.48
N LEU A 13 8.36 -8.26 36.81
CA LEU A 13 8.91 -7.12 36.07
C LEU A 13 9.27 -7.51 34.63
N LEU A 14 9.87 -8.68 34.41
CA LEU A 14 10.16 -9.22 33.08
C LEU A 14 8.88 -9.55 32.29
N LEU A 15 7.84 -10.09 32.93
CA LEU A 15 6.53 -10.32 32.31
C LEU A 15 5.81 -9.02 31.97
N CYS A 16 5.92 -7.97 32.81
CA CYS A 16 5.39 -6.65 32.49
C CYS A 16 6.14 -6.03 31.30
N VAL A 17 7.48 -6.11 31.26
CA VAL A 17 8.28 -5.59 30.13
C VAL A 17 7.99 -6.36 28.84
N ALA A 18 7.79 -7.68 28.90
CA ALA A 18 7.39 -8.49 27.76
C ALA A 18 5.96 -8.15 27.28
N SER A 19 5.05 -7.85 28.21
CA SER A 19 3.65 -7.45 27.90
C SER A 19 3.54 -6.04 27.32
N PHE A 20 4.55 -5.19 27.47
CA PHE A 20 4.58 -3.84 26.86
C PHE A 20 5.08 -3.83 25.42
N SER A 21 5.44 -4.98 24.85
CA SER A 21 5.59 -5.12 23.41
C SER A 21 4.23 -5.45 22.77
N TYR A 22 3.21 -4.63 23.03
CA TYR A 22 2.07 -4.51 22.11
C TYR A 22 2.63 -3.87 20.83
N GLY A 23 3.16 -4.70 19.95
CA GLY A 23 3.34 -4.28 18.57
C GLY A 23 1.95 -3.96 18.04
N GLU A 24 1.69 -2.71 17.69
CA GLU A 24 0.48 -2.36 16.93
C GLU A 24 0.48 -3.25 15.69
N ASP A 25 -0.51 -4.15 15.59
CA ASP A 25 -0.61 -5.06 14.44
C ASP A 25 -1.24 -4.27 13.29
N TYR A 26 -0.37 -3.67 12.48
CA TYR A 26 -0.73 -2.83 11.34
C TYR A 26 -1.15 -3.69 10.13
N ASP A 27 -2.23 -4.43 10.29
CA ASP A 27 -2.80 -5.26 9.24
C ASP A 27 -3.70 -4.46 8.28
N LEU A 28 -4.28 -5.13 7.28
CA LEU A 28 -5.21 -4.48 6.35
C LEU A 28 -6.43 -3.88 7.08
N GLN A 29 -6.94 -4.55 8.12
CA GLN A 29 -8.11 -4.09 8.87
C GLN A 29 -7.80 -2.79 9.63
N TYR A 30 -6.61 -2.69 10.22
CA TYR A 30 -6.10 -1.47 10.82
C TYR A 30 -6.16 -0.31 9.82
N PHE A 31 -5.57 -0.47 8.63
CA PHE A 31 -5.56 0.61 7.64
C PHE A 31 -6.95 0.92 7.07
N LEU A 32 -7.81 -0.08 6.87
CA LEU A 32 -9.20 0.13 6.45
C LEU A 32 -9.99 0.93 7.49
N SER A 33 -9.86 0.57 8.77
CA SER A 33 -10.50 1.30 9.87
C SER A 33 -9.99 2.75 9.93
N LYS A 34 -8.67 2.95 9.77
CA LYS A 34 -8.05 4.27 9.76
C LYS A 34 -8.50 5.12 8.57
N SER A 35 -8.63 4.52 7.37
CA SER A 35 -9.13 5.22 6.16
C SER A 35 -10.55 5.76 6.31
N SER A 36 -11.35 5.08 7.13
CA SER A 36 -12.74 5.45 7.44
C SER A 36 -12.84 6.43 8.61
N SER A 37 -11.76 6.61 9.37
CA SER A 37 -11.72 7.50 10.53
C SER A 37 -11.63 8.99 10.12
N LYS A 38 -11.89 9.86 11.09
CA LYS A 38 -11.71 11.32 10.93
C LYS A 38 -10.22 11.69 10.83
N THR A 39 -9.34 10.94 11.46
CA THR A 39 -7.90 11.23 11.57
C THR A 39 -7.13 10.36 10.59
N ARG A 40 -7.02 10.84 9.35
CA ARG A 40 -6.39 10.08 8.24
C ARG A 40 -4.88 10.23 8.13
N GLU A 41 -4.28 11.03 9.01
CA GLU A 41 -2.84 11.26 8.99
C GLU A 41 -2.08 10.02 9.47
N LEU A 42 -1.11 9.59 8.67
CA LEU A 42 -0.20 8.50 8.98
C LEU A 42 1.00 9.04 9.76
N SER A 43 1.27 8.45 10.90
CA SER A 43 2.56 8.61 11.58
C SER A 43 3.70 8.04 10.73
N LYS A 44 4.94 8.31 11.13
CA LYS A 44 6.12 7.80 10.43
C LYS A 44 6.15 6.27 10.40
N ASN A 45 5.79 5.61 11.50
CA ASN A 45 5.81 4.16 11.63
C ASN A 45 4.70 3.53 10.79
N GLU A 46 3.47 4.03 10.89
CA GLU A 46 2.34 3.55 10.09
C GLU A 46 2.59 3.67 8.59
N ARG A 47 3.25 4.76 8.17
CA ARG A 47 3.62 4.93 6.77
C ARG A 47 4.69 3.94 6.31
N ALA A 48 5.70 3.67 7.14
CA ALA A 48 6.71 2.66 6.82
C ALA A 48 6.05 1.29 6.64
N GLU A 49 5.18 0.94 7.58
CA GLU A 49 4.47 -0.32 7.58
C GLU A 49 3.45 -0.44 6.44
N LEU A 50 2.73 0.65 6.10
CA LEU A 50 1.88 0.71 4.91
C LEU A 50 2.67 0.29 3.65
N PHE A 51 3.88 0.81 3.49
CA PHE A 51 4.73 0.45 2.36
C PHE A 51 5.24 -0.98 2.43
N ASP A 52 5.58 -1.48 3.62
CA ASP A 52 6.02 -2.87 3.80
C ASP A 52 4.89 -3.86 3.50
N ARG A 53 3.66 -3.56 3.90
CA ARG A 53 2.48 -4.39 3.58
C ARG A 53 2.16 -4.38 2.09
N ILE A 54 2.17 -3.21 1.45
CA ILE A 54 1.98 -3.12 -0.01
C ILE A 54 3.10 -3.88 -0.74
N ASP A 55 4.36 -3.75 -0.31
CA ASP A 55 5.49 -4.49 -0.89
C ASP A 55 5.29 -6.01 -0.76
N GLY A 56 4.80 -6.47 0.40
CA GLY A 56 4.45 -7.88 0.61
C GLY A 56 3.35 -8.39 -0.32
N VAL A 57 2.33 -7.58 -0.58
CA VAL A 57 1.25 -7.88 -1.53
C VAL A 57 1.80 -7.96 -2.96
N ILE A 58 2.64 -7.01 -3.37
CA ILE A 58 3.30 -7.02 -4.69
C ILE A 58 4.21 -8.25 -4.83
N GLY A 59 4.92 -8.63 -3.78
CA GLY A 59 5.72 -9.85 -3.76
C GLY A 59 4.89 -11.12 -3.94
N ARG A 60 3.67 -11.18 -3.38
CA ARG A 60 2.73 -12.28 -3.66
C ARG A 60 2.24 -12.27 -5.10
N ALA A 61 1.90 -11.09 -5.65
CA ALA A 61 1.52 -10.95 -7.05
C ALA A 61 2.61 -11.46 -8.00
N GLN A 62 3.87 -11.11 -7.73
CA GLN A 62 5.01 -11.60 -8.51
C GLN A 62 5.14 -13.13 -8.48
N ARG A 63 5.00 -13.75 -7.30
CA ARG A 63 5.07 -15.21 -7.16
C ARG A 63 3.94 -15.91 -7.90
N ILE A 64 2.71 -15.39 -7.82
CA ILE A 64 1.57 -15.95 -8.55
C ILE A 64 1.76 -15.81 -10.05
N ARG A 65 2.18 -14.64 -10.53
CA ARG A 65 2.51 -14.43 -11.95
C ARG A 65 3.51 -15.46 -12.45
N MET A 66 4.60 -15.70 -11.70
CA MET A 66 5.60 -16.70 -12.07
C MET A 66 5.00 -18.10 -12.17
N LYS A 67 4.18 -18.51 -11.20
CA LYS A 67 3.49 -19.81 -11.23
C LYS A 67 2.53 -19.95 -12.41
N LEU A 68 1.79 -18.89 -12.74
CA LEU A 68 0.88 -18.90 -13.89
C LEU A 68 1.65 -19.03 -15.20
N VAL A 69 2.74 -18.28 -15.36
CA VAL A 69 3.61 -18.40 -16.55
C VAL A 69 4.18 -19.81 -16.66
N GLU A 70 4.72 -20.34 -15.57
CA GLU A 70 5.28 -21.70 -15.52
C GLU A 70 4.21 -22.74 -15.87
N GLY A 71 3.04 -22.69 -15.24
CA GLY A 71 1.96 -23.65 -15.48
C GLY A 71 1.44 -23.64 -16.93
N ILE A 72 1.42 -22.48 -17.59
CA ILE A 72 1.09 -22.39 -19.03
C ILE A 72 2.20 -23.01 -19.88
N GLN A 73 3.46 -22.73 -19.56
CA GLN A 73 4.61 -23.19 -20.35
C GLN A 73 4.85 -24.70 -20.23
N THR A 74 4.63 -25.28 -19.05
CA THR A 74 4.79 -26.72 -18.79
C THR A 74 3.58 -27.54 -19.24
N GLY A 75 2.45 -26.88 -19.55
CA GLY A 75 1.18 -27.53 -19.85
C GLY A 75 0.47 -28.11 -18.63
N GLU A 76 0.93 -27.78 -17.40
CA GLU A 76 0.21 -28.11 -16.16
C GLU A 76 -1.16 -27.42 -16.11
N THR A 77 -1.25 -26.23 -16.68
CA THR A 77 -2.52 -25.51 -16.82
C THR A 77 -3.19 -25.90 -18.13
N ASP A 78 -4.32 -26.59 -18.05
CA ASP A 78 -5.10 -27.00 -19.22
C ASP A 78 -5.71 -25.78 -19.94
N ILE A 79 -5.00 -25.31 -20.97
CA ILE A 79 -5.32 -24.13 -21.77
C ILE A 79 -4.94 -24.43 -23.21
N ARG A 80 -5.81 -24.06 -24.16
CA ARG A 80 -5.52 -24.18 -25.60
C ARG A 80 -4.30 -23.32 -25.96
N TYR A 81 -3.47 -23.79 -26.87
CA TYR A 81 -2.21 -23.11 -27.23
C TYR A 81 -2.34 -21.62 -27.60
N GLN A 82 -3.38 -21.25 -28.36
CA GLN A 82 -3.64 -19.84 -28.72
C GLN A 82 -4.03 -18.99 -27.49
N ASP A 83 -4.82 -19.56 -26.59
CA ASP A 83 -5.19 -18.93 -25.32
C ASP A 83 -3.96 -18.82 -24.41
N GLY A 84 -3.07 -19.82 -24.40
CA GLY A 84 -1.81 -19.80 -23.65
C GLY A 84 -0.88 -18.65 -24.06
N LYS A 85 -0.69 -18.41 -25.36
CA LYS A 85 0.08 -17.26 -25.86
C LYS A 85 -0.52 -15.92 -25.42
N PHE A 86 -1.85 -15.81 -25.50
CA PHE A 86 -2.56 -14.61 -25.06
C PHE A 86 -2.31 -14.33 -23.58
N TRP A 87 -2.45 -15.35 -22.72
CA TRP A 87 -2.25 -15.19 -21.28
C TRP A 87 -0.81 -14.91 -20.90
N ILE A 88 0.18 -15.54 -21.56
CA ILE A 88 1.59 -15.21 -21.35
C ILE A 88 1.84 -13.72 -21.62
N SER A 89 1.34 -13.18 -22.74
CA SER A 89 1.49 -11.75 -23.04
C SER A 89 0.84 -10.84 -22.00
N LYS A 90 -0.31 -11.23 -21.44
CA LYS A 90 -0.95 -10.50 -20.32
C LYS A 90 -0.08 -10.52 -19.06
N LEU A 91 0.45 -11.68 -18.70
CA LEU A 91 1.34 -11.86 -17.54
C LEU A 91 2.70 -11.19 -17.71
N GLU A 92 3.17 -10.96 -18.94
CA GLU A 92 4.35 -10.16 -19.23
C GLU A 92 4.10 -8.68 -18.99
N ASN A 93 2.95 -8.15 -19.41
CA ASN A 93 2.58 -6.76 -19.12
C ASN A 93 2.45 -6.49 -17.61
N ASP A 94 1.98 -7.47 -16.83
CA ASP A 94 1.92 -7.36 -15.37
C ASP A 94 3.30 -7.24 -14.72
N GLN A 95 4.34 -7.81 -15.33
CA GLN A 95 5.70 -7.68 -14.82
C GLN A 95 6.13 -6.21 -14.80
N GLU A 96 5.76 -5.42 -15.80
CA GLU A 96 6.06 -3.99 -15.84
C GLU A 96 5.38 -3.24 -14.67
N SER A 97 4.11 -3.55 -14.40
CA SER A 97 3.36 -2.97 -13.27
C SER A 97 3.97 -3.38 -11.93
N ILE A 98 4.39 -4.64 -11.77
CA ILE A 98 5.07 -5.14 -10.56
C ILE A 98 6.40 -4.42 -10.35
N GLU A 99 7.25 -4.35 -11.37
CA GLU A 99 8.55 -3.68 -11.27
C GLU A 99 8.42 -2.19 -11.00
N THR A 100 7.41 -1.56 -11.61
CA THR A 100 7.09 -0.16 -11.35
C THR A 100 6.66 0.01 -9.90
N ALA A 101 5.74 -0.80 -9.39
CA ALA A 101 5.31 -0.75 -7.99
C ALA A 101 6.51 -0.88 -7.03
N ILE A 102 7.37 -1.89 -7.21
CA ILE A 102 8.57 -2.11 -6.38
C ILE A 102 9.48 -0.88 -6.39
N ARG A 103 9.76 -0.32 -7.57
CA ARG A 103 10.61 0.89 -7.71
C ARG A 103 9.99 2.09 -7.02
N GLN A 104 8.68 2.31 -7.19
CA GLN A 104 8.01 3.45 -6.57
C GLN A 104 7.91 3.31 -5.05
N ILE A 105 7.70 2.10 -4.52
CA ILE A 105 7.71 1.85 -3.07
C ILE A 105 9.07 2.21 -2.48
N LYS A 106 10.17 1.75 -3.09
CA LYS A 106 11.53 2.09 -2.64
C LYS A 106 11.75 3.61 -2.64
N LEU A 107 11.38 4.28 -3.73
CA LEU A 107 11.50 5.73 -3.84
C LEU A 107 10.64 6.46 -2.80
N LEU A 108 9.43 6.00 -2.49
CA LEU A 108 8.54 6.63 -1.52
C LEU A 108 8.97 6.40 -0.07
N LYS A 109 9.66 5.29 0.22
CA LYS A 109 10.32 5.07 1.51
C LYS A 109 11.43 6.11 1.75
N GLU A 110 12.17 6.47 0.71
CA GLU A 110 13.23 7.49 0.78
C GLU A 110 12.69 8.93 0.70
N LYS A 111 11.70 9.17 -0.17
CA LYS A 111 11.11 10.47 -0.47
C LYS A 111 9.58 10.41 -0.39
N PRO A 112 9.00 10.40 0.82
CA PRO A 112 7.55 10.25 1.01
C PRO A 112 6.69 11.36 0.40
N THR A 113 7.27 12.50 0.04
CA THR A 113 6.56 13.64 -0.57
C THR A 113 6.59 13.62 -2.10
N HIS A 114 7.13 12.55 -2.71
CA HIS A 114 7.27 12.44 -4.15
C HIS A 114 5.95 12.05 -4.84
N LEU A 115 5.11 13.04 -5.16
CA LEU A 115 3.76 12.83 -5.70
C LEU A 115 3.71 11.96 -6.96
N VAL A 116 4.62 12.15 -7.91
CA VAL A 116 4.65 11.34 -9.15
C VAL A 116 4.88 9.86 -8.86
N ALA A 117 5.68 9.56 -7.83
CA ALA A 117 5.92 8.17 -7.44
C ALA A 117 4.68 7.55 -6.80
N ALA A 118 3.96 8.33 -5.99
CA ALA A 118 2.70 7.91 -5.40
C ALA A 118 1.63 7.64 -6.47
N ILE A 119 1.51 8.52 -7.48
CA ILE A 119 0.58 8.32 -8.61
C ILE A 119 0.92 7.04 -9.39
N ASN A 120 2.20 6.83 -9.71
CA ASN A 120 2.64 5.66 -10.45
C ASN A 120 2.45 4.36 -9.65
N LEU A 121 2.66 4.38 -8.33
CA LEU A 121 2.35 3.25 -7.46
C LEU A 121 0.85 2.95 -7.46
N PHE A 122 0.01 3.96 -7.27
CA PHE A 122 -1.45 3.79 -7.30
C PHE A 122 -1.93 3.19 -8.63
N LYS A 123 -1.44 3.71 -9.76
CA LYS A 123 -1.77 3.18 -11.08
C LYS A 123 -1.36 1.70 -11.20
N SER A 124 -0.13 1.37 -10.80
CA SER A 124 0.37 -0.01 -10.85
C SER A 124 -0.50 -0.95 -10.01
N LEU A 125 -0.93 -0.53 -8.82
CA LEU A 125 -1.84 -1.31 -7.97
C LEU A 125 -3.22 -1.50 -8.62
N LYS A 126 -3.78 -0.45 -9.24
CA LYS A 126 -5.07 -0.53 -9.95
C LYS A 126 -5.01 -1.45 -11.16
N ASP A 127 -3.93 -1.36 -11.95
CA ASP A 127 -3.72 -2.23 -13.10
C ASP A 127 -3.61 -3.69 -12.65
N LEU A 128 -2.84 -3.97 -11.59
CA LEU A 128 -2.71 -5.33 -11.04
C LEU A 128 -4.02 -5.86 -10.45
N SER A 129 -4.76 -5.05 -9.68
CA SER A 129 -6.09 -5.42 -9.17
C SER A 129 -7.01 -5.84 -10.31
N SER A 130 -7.11 -5.02 -11.35
CA SER A 130 -7.94 -5.30 -12.53
C SER A 130 -7.51 -6.58 -13.25
N ASN A 131 -6.21 -6.76 -13.47
CA ASN A 131 -5.69 -7.90 -14.22
C ASN A 131 -5.83 -9.21 -13.42
N PHE A 132 -5.52 -9.20 -12.12
CA PHE A 132 -5.70 -10.37 -11.26
C PHE A 132 -7.18 -10.72 -11.10
N ASN A 133 -8.08 -9.74 -11.07
CA ASN A 133 -9.51 -10.01 -11.11
C ASN A 133 -9.94 -10.67 -12.43
N ALA A 134 -9.34 -10.28 -13.56
CA ALA A 134 -9.58 -10.96 -14.84
C ALA A 134 -9.09 -12.42 -14.82
N TYR A 135 -7.96 -12.70 -14.17
CA TYR A 135 -7.45 -14.06 -14.01
C TYR A 135 -8.37 -14.93 -13.15
N ASN A 136 -9.00 -14.36 -12.12
CA ASN A 136 -9.99 -15.09 -11.31
C ASN A 136 -11.22 -15.56 -12.10
N ASN A 137 -11.52 -14.96 -13.25
CA ASN A 137 -12.61 -15.43 -14.12
C ASN A 137 -12.24 -16.68 -14.92
N MET A 138 -10.97 -17.11 -14.89
CA MET A 138 -10.51 -18.35 -15.50
C MET A 138 -10.33 -19.44 -14.43
N PRO A 139 -11.07 -20.56 -14.50
CA PRO A 139 -11.01 -21.61 -13.48
C PRO A 139 -9.58 -22.14 -13.22
N SER A 140 -8.77 -22.27 -14.27
CA SER A 140 -7.40 -22.77 -14.15
C SER A 140 -6.45 -21.79 -13.45
N PHE A 141 -6.81 -20.51 -13.34
CA PHE A 141 -6.00 -19.47 -12.68
C PHE A 141 -6.56 -19.08 -11.31
N SER A 142 -7.87 -19.18 -11.09
CA SER A 142 -8.53 -18.73 -9.85
C SER A 142 -7.98 -19.43 -8.61
N ALA A 143 -7.56 -20.70 -8.71
CA ALA A 143 -6.93 -21.44 -7.63
C ALA A 143 -5.58 -20.84 -7.17
N PHE A 144 -4.87 -20.14 -8.06
CA PHE A 144 -3.61 -19.48 -7.74
C PHE A 144 -3.81 -18.04 -7.26
N VAL A 145 -4.78 -17.33 -7.86
CA VAL A 145 -5.01 -15.92 -7.59
C VAL A 145 -5.84 -15.71 -6.33
N GLY A 146 -6.98 -16.40 -6.21
CA GLY A 146 -7.87 -16.34 -5.04
C GLY A 146 -8.18 -14.91 -4.60
N ASP A 147 -8.01 -14.67 -3.30
CA ASP A 147 -8.32 -13.39 -2.67
C ASP A 147 -7.30 -12.28 -2.92
N LEU A 148 -6.22 -12.55 -3.66
CA LEU A 148 -5.20 -11.52 -3.90
C LEU A 148 -5.76 -10.34 -4.70
N ALA A 149 -6.62 -10.59 -5.69
CA ALA A 149 -7.23 -9.54 -6.50
C ALA A 149 -8.05 -8.53 -5.65
N PRO A 150 -9.05 -8.97 -4.85
CA PRO A 150 -9.77 -8.05 -3.97
C PRO A 150 -8.87 -7.45 -2.88
N GLU A 151 -7.83 -8.15 -2.42
CA GLU A 151 -6.88 -7.58 -1.46
C GLU A 151 -6.09 -6.40 -2.06
N ILE A 152 -5.56 -6.53 -3.28
CA ILE A 152 -4.85 -5.44 -3.98
C ILE A 152 -5.78 -4.24 -4.15
N GLU A 153 -7.05 -4.46 -4.50
CA GLU A 153 -8.03 -3.39 -4.64
C GLU A 153 -8.21 -2.59 -3.34
N LEU A 154 -8.30 -3.30 -2.20
CA LEU A 154 -8.43 -2.67 -0.88
C LEU A 154 -7.16 -1.88 -0.51
N TRP A 155 -5.98 -2.42 -0.80
CA TRP A 155 -4.74 -1.68 -0.62
C TRP A 155 -4.64 -0.46 -1.53
N ALA A 156 -5.15 -0.53 -2.77
CA ALA A 156 -5.08 0.56 -3.73
C ALA A 156 -5.99 1.73 -3.36
N ASP A 157 -7.30 1.48 -3.22
CA ASP A 157 -8.30 2.55 -3.16
C ASP A 157 -8.62 3.00 -1.72
N PRO A 158 -9.29 2.21 -0.87
CA PRO A 158 -9.62 2.70 0.46
C PRO A 158 -8.36 2.96 1.30
N VAL A 159 -7.26 2.23 1.11
CA VAL A 159 -6.04 2.43 1.91
C VAL A 159 -5.09 3.43 1.28
N PHE A 160 -4.37 3.08 0.21
CA PHE A 160 -3.28 3.91 -0.30
C PHE A 160 -3.77 5.25 -0.86
N TYR A 161 -4.84 5.23 -1.64
CA TYR A 161 -5.40 6.46 -2.22
C TYR A 161 -5.87 7.44 -1.13
N LYS A 162 -6.66 6.97 -0.16
CA LYS A 162 -7.22 7.87 0.88
C LYS A 162 -6.21 8.28 1.95
N LEU A 163 -5.34 7.37 2.40
CA LEU A 163 -4.43 7.64 3.52
C LEU A 163 -3.10 8.28 3.08
N PHE A 164 -2.71 8.10 1.82
CA PHE A 164 -1.40 8.57 1.36
C PHE A 164 -1.50 9.50 0.14
N LEU A 165 -2.07 9.04 -0.98
CA LEU A 165 -2.04 9.82 -2.23
C LEU A 165 -2.85 11.12 -2.14
N MET A 166 -4.08 11.06 -1.64
CA MET A 166 -4.95 12.24 -1.53
C MET A 166 -4.38 13.32 -0.61
N PRO A 167 -3.93 13.01 0.63
CA PRO A 167 -3.25 14.00 1.47
C PRO A 167 -2.03 14.61 0.77
N LEU A 168 -1.24 13.80 0.07
CA LEU A 168 -0.05 14.28 -0.63
C LEU A 168 -0.41 15.22 -1.80
N ALA A 169 -1.46 14.92 -2.55
CA ALA A 169 -1.94 15.78 -3.64
C ALA A 169 -2.41 17.15 -3.10
N ARG A 170 -3.16 17.15 -2.00
CA ARG A 170 -3.64 18.40 -1.36
C ARG A 170 -2.49 19.29 -0.87
N LEU A 171 -1.44 18.69 -0.31
CA LEU A 171 -0.25 19.44 0.10
C LEU A 171 0.43 20.14 -1.09
N LYS A 172 0.48 19.48 -2.25
CA LYS A 172 1.05 20.06 -3.47
C LYS A 172 0.21 21.17 -4.08
N ASP A 173 -1.11 21.14 -3.92
CA ASP A 173 -1.98 22.23 -4.37
C ASP A 173 -1.83 23.47 -3.47
N LEU A 174 -1.66 23.28 -2.16
CA LEU A 174 -1.42 24.38 -1.20
C LEU A 174 -0.05 25.05 -1.39
N GLU A 175 0.99 24.30 -1.76
CA GLU A 175 2.32 24.86 -2.10
C GLU A 175 2.29 25.80 -3.31
N LYS A 176 1.26 25.69 -4.18
CA LYS A 176 1.13 26.51 -5.39
C LYS A 176 0.35 27.81 -5.20
N GLU A 177 -0.31 28.04 -4.05
CA GLU A 177 -0.93 29.34 -3.82
C GLU A 177 0.17 30.41 -3.59
N PRO A 178 0.26 31.46 -4.42
CA PRO A 178 1.15 32.58 -4.12
C PRO A 178 0.71 33.25 -2.82
N PRO A 179 1.63 33.79 -1.99
CA PRO A 179 1.27 34.48 -0.77
C PRO A 179 0.30 35.61 -1.13
N ARG A 180 -0.96 35.48 -0.69
CA ARG A 180 -1.94 36.57 -0.77
C ARG A 180 -1.35 37.73 0.00
N LYS A 181 -0.73 38.68 -0.72
CA LYS A 181 -0.32 39.97 -0.17
C LYS A 181 -1.50 40.52 0.60
N GLU A 182 -1.36 40.63 1.91
CA GLU A 182 -2.28 41.35 2.76
C GLU A 182 -2.52 42.72 2.13
N LYS A 183 -3.77 42.98 1.73
CA LYS A 183 -4.19 44.33 1.35
C LYS A 183 -4.00 45.21 2.58
N LYS A 184 -2.98 46.07 2.56
CA LYS A 184 -2.81 47.14 3.55
C LYS A 184 -4.15 47.89 3.70
N PRO A 185 -4.57 48.22 4.93
CA PRO A 185 -5.79 48.98 5.14
C PRO A 185 -5.64 50.36 4.50
N ILE A 186 -6.57 50.70 3.63
CA ILE A 186 -6.69 52.03 3.02
C ILE A 186 -6.93 53.02 4.16
N SER A 187 -5.97 53.92 4.39
CA SER A 187 -6.10 55.02 5.34
C SER A 187 -7.23 55.95 4.91
N LYS A 188 -8.21 56.17 5.79
CA LYS A 188 -9.27 57.17 5.61
C LYS A 188 -8.64 58.57 5.49
N GLY A 189 -8.66 59.13 4.28
CA GLY A 189 -8.36 60.54 4.03
C GLY A 189 -9.52 61.42 4.46
N LYS A 190 -9.27 62.35 5.39
CA LYS A 190 -10.19 63.43 5.78
C LYS A 190 -10.41 64.40 4.63
N LYS A 191 -11.66 64.85 4.45
CA LYS A 191 -12.07 66.00 3.63
C LYS A 191 -11.49 67.32 4.17
N PRO A 192 -11.19 68.30 3.31
CA PRO A 192 -11.59 69.69 3.52
C PRO A 192 -13.04 69.93 3.07
#